data_AF-A0A521GUN5-F1
#
_entry.id   AF-A0A521GUN5-F1
#
_cell.length_a   1.000
_cell.length_b   1.000
_cell.length_c   1.000
_cell.angle_alpha   90.00
_cell.angle_beta   90.00
_cell.angle_gamma   90.00
#
_symmetry.space_group_name_H-M   'P 1'
#
loop_
_entity.id
_entity.type
_entity.pdbx_description
1 polymer ?
#
loop_
_entity_poly.entity_id
_entity_poly.type
_entity_poly.pdbx_seq_one_letter_code
_entity_poly.pdbx_strand_id
1 'polypeptide(L)'
;MPSASAKTLALLALLPACGLLRSEPELPEARAVAQARALDAAEWELLRAAALHVQERGASSLEELRALAAGHPESLRLAALVQDVEIGAEGREGVRARYLAAATQRPSAAAWYLAARATADREQGLQLLQRALELDPELTPARVLQLGYAARLGDPDTLRQLVDLLREHPGSAEGWRLLARLAPLYDRADLARRAADTEPWSPIDPPRWARLSQARAALADDEPEDALRILADLPASDRDARLLQAAALTADGKPWQAQRILNALVDENPGDVLARFDLGLLALNYLDRPDIAEEQLDEFLRLADAGAEVPLNRRVQAELWLARLRRPPAP
;
A
#
# COMPACT_ATOMS: atom_id res chain seq x y z
N MET A 1 27.65 -48.83 -44.52
CA MET A 1 29.04 -48.45 -44.15
C MET A 1 29.21 -46.96 -44.43
N PRO A 2 29.95 -46.24 -43.58
CA PRO A 2 29.46 -45.21 -42.64
C PRO A 2 29.58 -43.79 -43.22
N SER A 3 28.85 -42.78 -42.74
CA SER A 3 29.25 -42.01 -41.55
C SER A 3 28.15 -40.99 -41.20
N ALA A 4 27.50 -41.21 -40.07
CA ALA A 4 26.68 -40.22 -39.38
C ALA A 4 27.62 -39.24 -38.66
N SER A 5 27.58 -37.96 -39.01
CA SER A 5 28.34 -36.93 -38.30
C SER A 5 27.56 -36.47 -37.06
N ALA A 6 27.89 -37.07 -35.93
CA ALA A 6 27.53 -36.61 -34.61
C ALA A 6 28.26 -35.28 -34.31
N LYS A 7 27.53 -34.16 -34.34
CA LYS A 7 27.96 -32.87 -33.78
C LYS A 7 26.79 -32.16 -33.09
N THR A 8 26.07 -32.89 -32.24
CA THR A 8 25.02 -32.32 -31.39
C THR A 8 25.17 -32.87 -29.97
N LEU A 9 26.28 -32.54 -29.29
CA LEU A 9 26.45 -32.83 -27.87
C LEU A 9 27.72 -32.12 -27.37
N ALA A 10 27.55 -30.96 -26.71
CA ALA A 10 28.43 -30.39 -25.68
C ALA A 10 28.30 -28.85 -25.62
N LEU A 11 27.09 -28.33 -25.36
CA LEU A 11 26.92 -26.91 -25.00
C LEU A 11 25.77 -26.70 -24.00
N LEU A 12 25.66 -27.60 -23.01
CA LEU A 12 24.60 -27.58 -22.00
C LEU A 12 25.14 -27.75 -20.56
N ALA A 13 26.40 -27.41 -20.30
CA ALA A 13 27.04 -27.69 -19.01
C ALA A 13 27.84 -26.52 -18.41
N LEU A 14 27.55 -25.27 -18.76
CA LEU A 14 28.17 -24.09 -18.14
C LEU A 14 27.20 -22.90 -18.02
N LEU A 15 25.97 -23.15 -17.57
CA LEU A 15 25.22 -22.08 -16.90
C LEU A 15 25.69 -22.08 -15.44
N PRO A 16 26.15 -20.94 -14.90
CA PRO A 16 26.65 -20.87 -13.54
C PRO A 16 25.51 -21.26 -12.58
N ALA A 17 25.66 -22.44 -11.96
CA ALA A 17 24.84 -22.94 -10.87
C ALA A 17 25.08 -22.15 -9.56
N CYS A 18 25.17 -20.82 -9.65
CA CYS A 18 25.35 -19.91 -8.53
C CYS A 18 24.03 -19.19 -8.27
N GLY A 19 23.11 -19.83 -7.53
CA GLY A 19 21.90 -19.18 -7.01
C GLY A 19 20.60 -19.99 -7.05
N LEU A 20 20.60 -21.18 -7.65
CA LEU A 20 19.37 -21.80 -8.15
C LEU A 20 18.45 -22.49 -7.13
N LEU A 21 18.72 -22.46 -5.83
CA LEU A 21 17.87 -23.13 -4.82
C LEU A 21 17.87 -22.40 -3.46
N ARG A 22 17.75 -21.06 -3.44
CA ARG A 22 17.19 -20.45 -2.22
C ARG A 22 15.69 -20.71 -2.27
N SER A 23 15.23 -21.65 -1.44
CA SER A 23 13.80 -21.87 -1.19
C SER A 23 13.16 -20.51 -0.94
N GLU A 24 12.16 -20.17 -1.74
CA GLU A 24 11.43 -18.92 -1.53
C GLU A 24 10.88 -18.90 -0.09
N PRO A 25 10.92 -17.74 0.57
CA PRO A 25 10.42 -17.65 1.93
C PRO A 25 8.92 -17.95 1.94
N GLU A 26 8.52 -19.03 2.61
CA GLU A 26 7.13 -19.43 2.72
C GLU A 26 6.42 -18.61 3.82
N LEU A 27 5.25 -18.06 3.47
CA LEU A 27 4.37 -17.39 4.43
C LEU A 27 3.85 -18.36 5.51
N PRO A 28 3.50 -17.86 6.71
CA PRO A 28 2.87 -18.65 7.75
C PRO A 28 1.65 -19.43 7.26
N GLU A 29 1.44 -20.61 7.82
CA GLU A 29 0.22 -21.38 7.58
C GLU A 29 -1.01 -20.67 8.17
N ALA A 30 -2.16 -20.81 7.50
CA ALA A 30 -3.43 -20.23 7.97
C ALA A 30 -3.80 -20.65 9.41
N ARG A 31 -3.40 -21.86 9.83
CA ARG A 31 -3.59 -22.33 11.21
C ARG A 31 -2.78 -21.52 12.21
N ALA A 32 -1.52 -21.20 11.93
CA ALA A 32 -0.66 -20.42 12.82
C ALA A 32 -1.19 -18.99 12.97
N VAL A 33 -1.65 -18.40 11.87
CA VAL A 33 -2.33 -17.10 11.84
C VAL A 33 -3.61 -17.13 12.69
N ALA A 34 -4.47 -18.13 12.51
CA ALA A 34 -5.71 -18.27 13.26
C ALA A 34 -5.46 -18.46 14.77
N GLN A 35 -4.41 -19.20 15.13
CA GLN A 35 -4.00 -19.37 16.52
C GLN A 35 -3.51 -18.05 17.14
N ALA A 36 -2.64 -17.31 16.45
CA ALA A 36 -2.19 -16.00 16.92
C ALA A 36 -3.36 -15.03 17.11
N ARG A 37 -4.35 -15.07 16.21
CA ARG A 37 -5.59 -14.29 16.36
C ARG A 37 -6.36 -14.65 17.63
N ALA A 38 -6.51 -15.94 17.90
CA ALA A 38 -7.25 -16.40 19.07
C ALA A 38 -6.57 -15.98 20.38
N LEU A 39 -5.23 -15.90 20.39
CA LEU A 39 -4.47 -15.40 21.54
C LEU A 39 -4.71 -13.91 21.80
N ASP A 40 -4.85 -13.11 20.73
CA ASP A 40 -5.08 -11.66 20.82
C ASP A 40 -6.57 -11.28 20.81
N ALA A 41 -7.50 -12.24 20.97
CA ALA A 41 -8.93 -12.01 20.75
C ALA A 41 -9.53 -10.85 21.56
N ALA A 42 -9.07 -10.68 22.81
CA ALA A 42 -9.52 -9.58 23.67
C ALA A 42 -9.11 -8.20 23.13
N GLU A 43 -7.89 -8.06 22.62
CA GLU A 43 -7.42 -6.81 22.01
C GLU A 43 -8.20 -6.53 20.71
N TRP A 44 -8.53 -7.57 19.93
CA TRP A 44 -9.34 -7.40 18.71
C TRP A 44 -10.75 -6.88 18.99
N GLU A 45 -11.40 -7.37 20.05
CA GLU A 45 -12.72 -6.86 20.44
C GLU A 45 -12.63 -5.44 21.02
N LEU A 46 -11.55 -5.11 21.74
CA LEU A 46 -11.27 -3.73 22.17
C LEU A 46 -11.12 -2.79 20.97
N LEU A 47 -10.33 -3.17 19.96
CA LEU A 47 -10.15 -2.40 18.74
C LEU A 47 -11.46 -2.26 17.97
N ARG A 48 -12.31 -3.30 17.97
CA ARG A 48 -13.64 -3.23 17.34
C ARG A 48 -14.56 -2.24 18.03
N ALA A 49 -14.59 -2.20 19.35
CA ALA A 49 -15.36 -1.20 20.07
C ALA A 49 -14.86 0.22 19.77
N ALA A 50 -13.53 0.43 19.84
CA ALA A 50 -12.91 1.72 19.53
C ALA A 50 -13.20 2.17 18.09
N ALA A 51 -13.15 1.24 17.14
CA ALA A 51 -13.46 1.46 15.74
C ALA A 51 -14.88 1.96 15.49
N LEU A 52 -15.85 1.32 16.15
CA LEU A 52 -17.25 1.71 16.02
C LEU A 52 -17.46 3.15 16.52
N HIS A 53 -16.79 3.53 17.62
CA HIS A 53 -16.83 4.91 18.11
C HIS A 53 -16.29 5.92 17.08
N VAL A 54 -15.18 5.59 16.41
CA VAL A 54 -14.62 6.43 15.32
C VAL A 54 -15.59 6.52 14.15
N GLN A 55 -16.20 5.40 13.74
CA GLN A 55 -17.13 5.38 12.61
C GLN A 55 -18.39 6.22 12.88
N GLU A 56 -18.93 6.15 14.09
CA GLU A 56 -20.17 6.85 14.45
C GLU A 56 -19.96 8.35 14.72
N ARG A 57 -18.80 8.74 15.27
CA ARG A 57 -18.59 10.10 15.82
C ARG A 57 -17.39 10.83 15.22
N GLY A 58 -16.59 10.17 14.39
CA GLY A 58 -15.36 10.73 13.83
C GLY A 58 -14.44 11.29 14.91
N ALA A 59 -13.90 12.49 14.68
CA ALA A 59 -13.00 13.19 15.60
C ALA A 59 -13.63 13.49 16.98
N SER A 60 -14.96 13.54 17.10
CA SER A 60 -15.63 13.78 18.38
C SER A 60 -15.47 12.61 19.37
N SER A 61 -15.02 11.43 18.92
CA SER A 61 -14.72 10.28 19.79
C SER A 61 -13.36 10.37 20.52
N LEU A 62 -12.53 11.38 20.23
CA LEU A 62 -11.14 11.41 20.69
C LEU A 62 -10.96 11.38 22.22
N GLU A 63 -11.82 12.05 22.98
CA GLU A 63 -11.73 12.06 24.44
C GLU A 63 -11.97 10.65 25.01
N GLU A 64 -12.99 9.96 24.48
CA GLU A 64 -13.39 8.63 24.91
C GLU A 64 -12.35 7.58 24.51
N LEU A 65 -11.79 7.71 23.31
CA LEU A 65 -10.70 6.87 22.83
C LEU A 65 -9.42 7.04 23.65
N ARG A 66 -9.07 8.27 24.04
CA ARG A 66 -7.93 8.54 24.93
C ARG A 66 -8.15 7.93 26.30
N ALA A 67 -9.35 8.05 26.86
CA ALA A 67 -9.69 7.42 28.13
C ALA A 67 -9.61 5.89 28.05
N LEU A 68 -10.11 5.30 26.95
CA LEU A 68 -10.02 3.87 26.69
C LEU A 68 -8.56 3.41 26.57
N ALA A 69 -7.74 4.12 25.80
CA ALA A 69 -6.32 3.82 25.64
C ALA A 69 -5.53 3.95 26.95
N ALA A 70 -5.88 4.92 27.81
CA ALA A 70 -5.28 5.05 29.13
C ALA A 70 -5.60 3.88 30.07
N GLY A 71 -6.75 3.22 29.87
CA GLY A 71 -7.13 1.99 30.58
C GLY A 71 -6.45 0.73 30.03
N HIS A 72 -5.85 0.79 28.85
CA HIS A 72 -5.21 -0.33 28.13
C HIS A 72 -3.81 0.05 27.62
N PRO A 73 -2.87 0.44 28.52
CA PRO A 73 -1.54 0.89 28.12
C PRO A 73 -0.71 -0.18 27.39
N GLU A 74 -1.07 -1.46 27.52
CA GLU A 74 -0.47 -2.59 26.81
C GLU A 74 -0.86 -2.67 25.32
N SER A 75 -2.00 -2.08 24.94
CA SER A 75 -2.49 -2.16 23.56
C SER A 75 -1.88 -1.06 22.69
N LEU A 76 -0.76 -1.39 22.05
CA LEU A 76 -0.13 -0.50 21.07
C LEU A 76 -1.01 -0.24 19.86
N ARG A 77 -1.85 -1.21 19.47
CA ARG A 77 -2.78 -1.08 18.35
C ARG A 77 -3.87 -0.05 18.67
N LEU A 78 -4.35 -0.02 19.91
CA LEU A 78 -5.32 0.99 20.32
C LEU A 78 -4.67 2.37 20.38
N ALA A 79 -3.49 2.50 20.97
CA ALA A 79 -2.74 3.76 21.00
C ALA A 79 -2.45 4.31 19.59
N ALA A 80 -2.12 3.42 18.67
CA ALA A 80 -1.97 3.70 17.25
C ALA A 80 -3.26 4.20 16.59
N LEU A 81 -4.39 3.54 16.85
CA LEU A 81 -5.70 3.98 16.34
C LEU A 81 -6.05 5.38 16.84
N VAL A 82 -5.86 5.66 18.14
CA VAL A 82 -6.08 7.00 18.71
C VAL A 82 -5.22 8.02 17.98
N GLN A 83 -3.93 7.72 17.78
CA GLN A 83 -3.02 8.60 17.06
C GLN A 83 -3.49 8.88 15.63
N ASP A 84 -4.00 7.88 14.91
CA ASP A 84 -4.49 8.07 13.54
C ASP A 84 -5.69 9.03 13.50
N VAL A 85 -6.61 8.94 14.48
CA VAL A 85 -7.73 9.89 14.62
C VAL A 85 -7.23 11.28 15.00
N GLU A 86 -6.23 11.39 15.89
CA GLU A 86 -5.63 12.68 16.24
C GLU A 86 -4.97 13.35 15.04
N ILE A 87 -4.24 12.60 14.21
CA ILE A 87 -3.59 13.13 12.99
C ILE A 87 -4.65 13.69 12.05
N GLY A 88 -5.79 12.99 11.90
CA GLY A 88 -6.90 13.46 11.08
C GLY A 88 -7.57 14.72 11.61
N ALA A 89 -7.72 14.84 12.93
CA ALA A 89 -8.41 15.96 13.58
C ALA A 89 -7.55 17.21 13.76
N GLU A 90 -6.29 17.03 14.13
CA GLU A 90 -5.39 18.11 14.59
C GLU A 90 -4.23 18.39 13.63
N GLY A 91 -3.99 17.48 12.69
CA GLY A 91 -2.84 17.52 11.79
C GLY A 91 -1.59 16.83 12.36
N ARG A 92 -0.78 16.27 11.46
CA ARG A 92 0.37 15.42 11.80
C ARG A 92 1.44 16.11 12.63
N GLU A 93 1.77 17.38 12.34
CA GLU A 93 2.86 18.10 13.01
C GLU A 93 2.60 18.35 14.50
N GLY A 94 1.36 18.74 14.86
CA GLY A 94 0.98 18.94 16.25
C GLY A 94 1.04 17.63 17.04
N VAL A 95 0.50 16.56 16.46
CA VAL A 95 0.56 15.21 17.03
C VAL A 95 2.01 14.76 17.21
N ARG A 96 2.87 14.92 16.19
CA ARG A 96 4.30 14.59 16.25
C ARG A 96 4.99 15.26 17.41
N ALA A 97 4.82 16.58 17.57
CA ALA A 97 5.46 17.33 18.64
C ALA A 97 5.07 16.81 20.04
N ARG A 98 3.78 16.47 20.24
CA ARG A 98 3.31 15.90 21.52
C ARG A 98 3.91 14.53 21.81
N TYR A 99 3.87 13.62 20.84
CA TYR A 99 4.39 12.26 21.04
C TYR A 99 5.91 12.26 21.25
N LEU A 100 6.65 13.12 20.54
CA LEU A 100 8.09 13.28 20.75
C LEU A 100 8.42 13.85 22.14
N ALA A 101 7.67 14.85 22.60
CA ALA A 101 7.82 15.40 23.95
C ALA A 101 7.52 14.34 25.02
N ALA A 102 6.45 13.56 24.86
CA ALA A 102 6.08 12.48 25.76
C ALA A 102 7.17 11.39 25.82
N ALA A 103 7.69 10.95 24.67
CA ALA A 103 8.77 9.97 24.60
C ALA A 103 10.07 10.48 25.24
N THR A 104 10.33 11.78 25.18
CA THR A 104 11.50 12.39 25.83
C THR A 104 11.32 12.45 27.35
N GLN A 105 10.12 12.77 27.84
CA GLN A 105 9.83 12.88 29.27
C GLN A 105 9.74 11.52 29.96
N ARG A 106 9.19 10.52 29.28
CA ARG A 106 9.02 9.15 29.77
C ARG A 106 9.43 8.16 28.69
N PRO A 107 10.75 7.91 28.54
CA PRO A 107 11.26 7.03 27.50
C PRO A 107 10.75 5.60 27.67
N SER A 108 10.14 5.06 26.62
CA SER A 108 9.76 3.66 26.48
C SER A 108 9.78 3.27 25.01
N ALA A 109 9.91 1.98 24.70
CA ALA A 109 9.87 1.50 23.32
C ALA A 109 8.57 1.91 22.62
N ALA A 110 7.44 1.74 23.32
CA ALA A 110 6.12 2.19 22.89
C ALA A 110 6.06 3.69 22.56
N ALA A 111 6.59 4.56 23.43
CA ALA A 111 6.55 6.00 23.23
C ALA A 111 7.40 6.44 22.03
N TRP A 112 8.59 5.86 21.85
CA TRP A 112 9.44 6.13 20.67
C TRP A 112 8.82 5.60 19.38
N TYR A 113 8.19 4.43 19.40
CA TYR A 113 7.43 3.89 18.26
C TYR A 113 6.29 4.82 17.83
N LEU A 114 5.48 5.30 18.78
CA LEU A 114 4.38 6.23 18.47
C LEU A 114 4.91 7.59 17.98
N ALA A 115 6.02 8.09 18.53
CA ALA A 115 6.68 9.30 18.01
C ALA A 115 7.16 9.12 16.56
N ALA A 116 7.73 7.96 16.23
CA ALA A 116 8.16 7.64 14.87
C ALA A 116 7.00 7.63 13.88
N ARG A 117 5.87 6.99 14.22
CA ARG A 117 4.66 6.94 13.38
C ARG A 117 4.10 8.33 13.01
N ALA A 118 4.16 9.27 13.95
CA ALA A 118 3.70 10.63 13.72
C ALA A 118 4.66 11.44 12.84
N THR A 119 5.87 10.95 12.57
CA THR A 119 6.90 11.67 11.82
C THR A 119 6.75 11.42 10.30
N ALA A 120 6.65 12.50 9.53
CA ALA A 120 6.61 12.44 8.06
C ALA A 120 8.00 12.24 7.43
N ASP A 121 9.03 12.82 8.07
CA ASP A 121 10.41 12.68 7.64
C ASP A 121 10.94 11.26 7.87
N ARG A 122 11.29 10.57 6.78
CA ARG A 122 11.71 9.16 6.80
C ARG A 122 12.97 8.94 7.65
N GLU A 123 13.93 9.85 7.59
CA GLU A 123 15.20 9.70 8.29
C GLU A 123 15.02 9.86 9.80
N GLN A 124 14.32 10.90 10.22
CA GLN A 124 13.93 11.11 11.62
C GLN A 124 13.07 9.96 12.14
N GLY A 125 12.11 9.48 11.34
CA GLY A 125 11.29 8.32 11.68
C GLY A 125 12.13 7.06 11.94
N LEU A 126 13.14 6.79 11.09
CA LEU A 126 14.08 5.68 11.29
C LEU A 126 14.94 5.85 12.56
N GLN A 127 15.42 7.05 12.86
CA GLN A 127 16.18 7.32 14.09
C GLN A 127 15.32 7.09 15.35
N LEU A 128 14.05 7.49 15.33
CA LEU A 128 13.12 7.26 16.43
C LEU A 128 12.79 5.78 16.60
N LEU A 129 12.61 5.04 15.50
CA LEU A 129 12.43 3.59 15.53
C LEU A 129 13.66 2.86 16.07
N GLN A 130 14.86 3.30 15.72
CA GLN A 130 16.08 2.74 16.28
C GLN A 130 16.09 2.87 17.80
N ARG A 131 15.70 4.03 18.36
CA ARG A 131 15.56 4.20 19.82
C ARG A 131 14.51 3.28 20.43
N ALA A 132 13.40 3.03 19.73
CA ALA A 132 12.39 2.08 20.19
C ALA A 132 12.95 0.66 20.29
N LEU A 133 13.66 0.22 19.24
CA LEU A 133 14.25 -1.12 19.14
C LEU A 133 15.49 -1.32 20.03
N GLU A 134 16.20 -0.24 20.40
CA GLU A 134 17.25 -0.28 21.43
C GLU A 134 16.68 -0.60 22.82
N LEU A 135 15.45 -0.17 23.10
CA LEU A 135 14.76 -0.45 24.37
C LEU A 135 14.02 -1.78 24.36
N ASP A 136 13.43 -2.15 23.22
CA ASP A 136 12.75 -3.44 23.02
C ASP A 136 13.00 -3.95 21.59
N PRO A 137 14.02 -4.80 21.40
CA PRO A 137 14.35 -5.38 20.10
C PRO A 137 13.23 -6.23 19.49
N GLU A 138 12.33 -6.76 20.33
CA GLU A 138 11.25 -7.67 19.92
C GLU A 138 9.95 -6.92 19.63
N LEU A 139 9.95 -5.58 19.65
CA LEU A 139 8.78 -4.77 19.38
C LEU A 139 8.34 -4.90 17.91
N THR A 140 7.50 -5.90 17.62
CA THR A 140 7.08 -6.27 16.26
C THR A 140 6.54 -5.08 15.45
N PRO A 141 5.64 -4.21 15.96
CA PRO A 141 5.14 -3.08 15.19
C PRO A 141 6.24 -2.09 14.77
N ALA A 142 7.29 -1.93 15.59
CA ALA A 142 8.44 -1.09 15.25
C ALA A 142 9.34 -1.75 14.18
N ARG A 143 9.58 -3.06 14.27
CA ARG A 143 10.27 -3.84 13.22
C ARG A 143 9.55 -3.74 11.88
N VAL A 144 8.22 -3.89 11.87
CA VAL A 144 7.38 -3.71 10.66
C VAL A 144 7.53 -2.29 10.09
N LEU A 145 7.38 -1.25 10.92
CA LEU A 145 7.47 0.13 10.42
C LEU A 145 8.88 0.45 9.90
N GLN A 146 9.92 -0.08 10.54
CA GLN A 146 11.30 0.05 10.07
C GLN A 146 11.48 -0.58 8.69
N LEU A 147 10.94 -1.79 8.45
CA LEU A 147 10.95 -2.41 7.12
C LEU A 147 10.19 -1.57 6.09
N GLY A 148 9.05 -0.99 6.47
CA GLY A 148 8.29 -0.08 5.61
C GLY A 148 9.09 1.17 5.21
N TYR A 149 9.84 1.75 6.16
CA TYR A 149 10.78 2.83 5.87
C TYR A 149 12.08 2.36 5.22
N ALA A 150 12.48 1.10 5.28
CA ALA A 150 13.67 0.61 4.62
C ALA A 150 13.41 0.27 3.15
N ALA A 151 12.17 -0.13 2.83
CA ALA A 151 11.77 -0.57 1.50
C ALA A 151 12.25 0.36 0.39
N ARG A 152 12.87 -0.25 -0.63
CA ARG A 152 13.31 0.37 -1.86
C ARG A 152 12.82 -0.48 -3.02
N LEU A 153 12.34 0.16 -4.08
CA LEU A 153 11.93 -0.55 -5.29
C LEU A 153 13.08 -1.45 -5.77
N GLY A 154 12.81 -2.75 -5.94
CA GLY A 154 13.79 -3.72 -6.41
C GLY A 154 14.78 -4.25 -5.37
N ASP A 155 14.65 -3.92 -4.07
CA ASP A 155 15.37 -4.58 -2.98
C ASP A 155 14.60 -5.81 -2.40
N PRO A 156 14.86 -7.04 -2.87
CA PRO A 156 14.13 -8.22 -2.44
C PRO A 156 14.40 -8.59 -0.97
N ASP A 157 15.46 -8.06 -0.34
CA ASP A 157 15.80 -8.41 1.04
C ASP A 157 14.79 -7.84 2.03
N THR A 158 14.21 -6.66 1.75
CA THR A 158 13.14 -6.09 2.58
C THR A 158 11.91 -7.01 2.60
N LEU A 159 11.50 -7.52 1.43
CA LEU A 159 10.35 -8.44 1.34
C LEU A 159 10.63 -9.76 2.07
N ARG A 160 11.84 -10.32 1.93
CA ARG A 160 12.25 -11.53 2.64
C ARG A 160 12.20 -11.33 4.15
N GLN A 161 12.79 -10.25 4.65
CA GLN A 161 12.78 -9.92 6.09
C GLN A 161 11.36 -9.76 6.63
N LEU A 162 10.45 -9.20 5.84
CA LEU A 162 9.05 -9.09 6.22
C LEU A 162 8.35 -10.45 6.30
N VAL A 163 8.61 -11.36 5.36
CA VAL A 163 8.08 -12.73 5.42
C VAL A 163 8.63 -13.48 6.62
N ASP A 164 9.93 -13.36 6.90
CA ASP A 164 10.55 -13.97 8.08
C ASP A 164 9.94 -13.43 9.39
N LEU A 165 9.72 -12.10 9.46
CA LEU A 165 9.04 -11.47 10.59
C LEU A 165 7.61 -11.99 10.78
N LEU A 166 6.87 -12.24 9.69
CA LEU A 166 5.53 -12.81 9.76
C LEU A 166 5.54 -14.28 10.18
N ARG A 167 6.60 -15.04 9.88
CA ARG A 167 6.79 -16.40 10.41
C ARG A 167 7.00 -16.40 11.92
N GLU A 168 7.77 -15.44 12.43
CA GLU A 168 7.98 -15.24 13.86
C GLU A 168 6.70 -14.74 14.56
N HIS A 169 5.97 -13.84 13.90
CA HIS A 169 4.80 -13.16 14.45
C HIS A 169 3.58 -13.22 13.50
N PRO A 170 2.96 -14.39 13.33
CA PRO A 170 1.88 -14.60 12.36
C PRO A 170 0.61 -13.78 12.65
N GLY A 171 0.47 -13.24 13.87
CA GLY A 171 -0.61 -12.33 14.27
C GLY A 171 -0.33 -10.84 14.00
N SER A 172 0.78 -10.48 13.37
CA SER A 172 1.10 -9.07 13.09
C SER A 172 0.24 -8.51 11.94
N ALA A 173 -0.86 -7.86 12.28
CA ALA A 173 -1.74 -7.19 11.32
C ALA A 173 -1.00 -6.13 10.48
N GLU A 174 -0.12 -5.34 11.10
CA GLU A 174 0.70 -4.35 10.44
C GLU A 174 1.65 -5.00 9.42
N GLY A 175 2.23 -6.15 9.77
CA GLY A 175 3.11 -6.91 8.88
C GLY A 175 2.38 -7.42 7.64
N TRP A 176 1.17 -7.98 7.82
CA TRP A 176 0.32 -8.43 6.70
C TRP A 176 -0.09 -7.26 5.80
N ARG A 177 -0.47 -6.11 6.38
CA ARG A 177 -0.76 -4.89 5.62
C ARG A 177 0.43 -4.40 4.82
N LEU A 178 1.60 -4.38 5.44
CA LEU A 178 2.82 -3.98 4.75
C LEU A 178 3.15 -4.95 3.62
N LEU A 179 2.95 -6.26 3.83
CA LEU A 179 3.20 -7.29 2.82
C LEU A 179 2.33 -7.07 1.59
N ALA A 180 1.02 -6.85 1.75
CA ALA A 180 0.16 -6.63 0.59
C ALA A 180 0.49 -5.33 -0.17
N ARG A 181 1.01 -4.31 0.52
CA ARG A 181 1.46 -3.07 -0.11
C ARG A 181 2.77 -3.27 -0.87
N LEU A 182 3.73 -3.97 -0.27
CA LEU A 182 5.08 -4.10 -0.81
C LEU A 182 5.17 -5.16 -1.89
N ALA A 183 4.52 -6.32 -1.72
CA ALA A 183 4.72 -7.48 -2.60
C ALA A 183 4.47 -7.19 -4.10
N PRO A 184 3.47 -6.39 -4.52
CA PRO A 184 3.31 -6.03 -5.93
C PRO A 184 4.50 -5.25 -6.52
N LEU A 185 5.23 -4.49 -5.68
CA LEU A 185 6.42 -3.74 -6.11
C LEU A 185 7.63 -4.65 -6.40
N TYR A 186 7.53 -5.93 -6.07
CA TYR A 186 8.56 -6.96 -6.28
C TYR A 186 8.07 -8.09 -7.17
N ASP A 187 7.01 -7.87 -7.96
CA ASP A 187 6.43 -8.89 -8.84
C ASP A 187 5.92 -10.13 -8.07
N ARG A 188 5.37 -9.90 -6.87
CA ARG A 188 4.82 -10.93 -5.96
C ARG A 188 3.35 -10.68 -5.65
N ALA A 189 2.53 -10.58 -6.71
CA ALA A 189 1.08 -10.42 -6.58
C ALA A 189 0.42 -11.58 -5.80
N ASP A 190 0.99 -12.78 -5.88
CA ASP A 190 0.61 -13.96 -5.10
C ASP A 190 0.67 -13.71 -3.57
N LEU A 191 1.77 -13.12 -3.08
CA LEU A 191 1.93 -12.80 -1.67
C LEU A 191 0.99 -11.67 -1.26
N ALA A 192 0.73 -10.71 -2.15
CA ALA A 192 -0.21 -9.63 -1.90
C ALA A 192 -1.63 -10.14 -1.72
N ARG A 193 -2.07 -11.05 -2.60
CA ARG A 193 -3.37 -11.71 -2.55
C ARG A 193 -3.52 -12.51 -1.25
N ARG A 194 -2.53 -13.34 -0.92
CA ARG A 194 -2.52 -14.11 0.34
C ARG A 194 -2.57 -13.20 1.58
N ALA A 195 -1.84 -12.09 1.57
CA ALA A 195 -1.86 -11.13 2.67
C ALA A 195 -3.24 -10.48 2.83
N ALA A 196 -3.88 -10.09 1.72
CA ALA A 196 -5.21 -9.53 1.73
C ALA A 196 -6.30 -10.55 2.14
N ASP A 197 -6.18 -11.81 1.73
CA ASP A 197 -7.08 -12.90 2.14
C ASP A 197 -6.94 -13.25 3.63
N THR A 198 -5.73 -13.03 4.18
CA THR A 198 -5.44 -13.20 5.60
C THR A 198 -6.01 -12.04 6.44
N GLU A 199 -6.31 -10.90 5.81
CA GLU A 199 -6.92 -9.74 6.44
C GLU A 199 -8.47 -9.82 6.37
N PRO A 200 -9.15 -9.76 7.53
CA PRO A 200 -9.54 -8.45 8.02
C PRO A 200 -9.25 -8.32 9.52
N TRP A 201 -8.02 -7.92 9.83
CA TRP A 201 -7.59 -7.46 11.15
C TRP A 201 -8.00 -5.99 11.40
N SER A 202 -8.79 -5.37 10.52
CA SER A 202 -9.41 -4.07 10.77
C SER A 202 -10.87 -4.27 11.11
N PRO A 203 -11.31 -3.96 12.34
CA PRO A 203 -12.74 -3.91 12.64
C PRO A 203 -13.42 -2.61 12.19
N ILE A 204 -12.64 -1.63 11.69
CA ILE A 204 -13.06 -0.25 11.40
C ILE A 204 -13.38 -0.03 9.93
N ASP A 205 -12.77 -0.85 9.08
CA ASP A 205 -12.94 -0.80 7.65
C ASP A 205 -13.69 -2.08 7.28
N PRO A 206 -14.75 -2.05 6.44
CA PRO A 206 -15.03 -3.17 5.57
C PRO A 206 -13.71 -3.67 4.97
N PRO A 207 -13.64 -4.84 4.33
CA PRO A 207 -12.41 -5.23 3.67
C PRO A 207 -12.01 -4.26 2.54
N ARG A 208 -12.48 -3.00 2.44
CA ARG A 208 -12.07 -1.94 1.51
C ARG A 208 -10.60 -2.02 1.17
N TRP A 209 -9.69 -1.83 2.14
CA TRP A 209 -8.26 -1.92 1.83
C TRP A 209 -7.88 -3.30 1.27
N ALA A 210 -8.39 -4.39 1.84
CA ALA A 210 -8.08 -5.75 1.39
C ALA A 210 -8.61 -6.01 -0.03
N ARG A 211 -9.81 -5.53 -0.36
CA ARG A 211 -10.46 -5.59 -1.66
C ARG A 211 -9.72 -4.75 -2.69
N LEU A 212 -9.30 -3.53 -2.35
CA LEU A 212 -8.45 -2.71 -3.21
C LEU A 212 -7.11 -3.41 -3.48
N SER A 213 -6.52 -4.06 -2.46
CA SER A 213 -5.28 -4.82 -2.62
C SER A 213 -5.47 -6.09 -3.47
N GLN A 214 -6.54 -6.85 -3.25
CA GLN A 214 -6.91 -8.02 -4.06
C GLN A 214 -7.16 -7.61 -5.53
N ALA A 215 -7.88 -6.51 -5.76
CA ALA A 215 -8.14 -6.00 -7.10
C ALA A 215 -6.85 -5.56 -7.81
N ARG A 216 -5.91 -4.92 -7.10
CA ARG A 216 -4.58 -4.58 -7.65
C ARG A 216 -3.77 -5.83 -7.98
N ALA A 217 -3.79 -6.85 -7.11
CA ALA A 217 -3.10 -8.11 -7.37
C ALA A 217 -3.69 -8.81 -8.60
N ALA A 218 -5.02 -8.88 -8.71
CA ALA A 218 -5.70 -9.43 -9.89
C ALA A 218 -5.31 -8.67 -11.18
N LEU A 219 -5.24 -7.32 -11.14
CA LEU A 219 -4.77 -6.54 -12.30
C LEU A 219 -3.30 -6.79 -12.64
N ALA A 220 -2.44 -7.00 -11.65
CA ALA A 220 -1.04 -7.34 -11.88
C ALA A 220 -0.88 -8.73 -12.52
N ASP A 221 -1.80 -9.65 -12.22
CA ASP A 221 -1.85 -11.01 -12.77
C ASP A 221 -2.63 -11.09 -14.12
N ASP A 222 -2.98 -9.95 -14.74
CA ASP A 222 -3.77 -9.86 -15.98
C ASP A 222 -5.17 -10.51 -15.86
N GLU A 223 -5.80 -10.41 -14.67
CA GLU A 223 -7.14 -10.92 -14.34
C GLU A 223 -8.15 -9.75 -14.13
N PRO A 224 -8.46 -8.93 -15.16
CA PRO A 224 -9.27 -7.73 -14.98
C PRO A 224 -10.74 -8.00 -14.61
N GLU A 225 -11.33 -9.10 -15.07
CA GLU A 225 -12.69 -9.50 -14.70
C GLU A 225 -12.81 -9.79 -13.19
N ASP A 226 -11.80 -10.45 -12.61
CA ASP A 226 -11.76 -10.72 -11.18
C ASP A 226 -11.57 -9.44 -10.38
N ALA A 227 -10.72 -8.51 -10.85
CA ALA A 227 -10.60 -7.19 -10.24
C ALA A 227 -11.96 -6.46 -10.22
N LEU A 228 -12.71 -6.47 -11.32
CA LEU A 228 -14.05 -5.86 -11.38
C LEU A 228 -15.03 -6.52 -10.41
N ARG A 229 -15.02 -7.85 -10.31
CA ARG A 229 -15.86 -8.60 -9.36
C ARG A 229 -15.53 -8.25 -7.92
N ILE A 230 -14.25 -8.14 -7.57
CA ILE A 230 -13.79 -7.75 -6.23
C ILE A 230 -14.23 -6.33 -5.88
N LEU A 231 -14.11 -5.40 -6.83
CA LEU A 231 -14.46 -3.98 -6.64
C LEU A 231 -15.96 -3.74 -6.52
N ALA A 232 -16.80 -4.64 -7.04
CA ALA A 232 -18.26 -4.55 -6.92
C ALA A 232 -18.78 -4.62 -5.48
N ASP A 233 -17.98 -5.15 -4.55
CA ASP A 233 -18.31 -5.22 -3.12
C ASP A 233 -18.03 -3.88 -2.38
N LEU A 234 -17.46 -2.88 -3.05
CA LEU A 234 -17.13 -1.58 -2.47
C LEU A 234 -18.21 -0.51 -2.80
N PRO A 235 -18.38 0.51 -1.95
CA PRO A 235 -19.32 1.60 -2.22
C PRO A 235 -19.04 2.26 -3.57
N ALA A 236 -20.08 2.52 -4.36
CA ALA A 236 -19.94 3.17 -5.67
C ALA A 236 -19.35 4.59 -5.58
N SER A 237 -19.38 5.23 -4.41
CA SER A 237 -18.76 6.53 -4.14
C SER A 237 -17.26 6.43 -3.78
N ASP A 238 -16.71 5.22 -3.64
CA ASP A 238 -15.31 5.03 -3.28
C ASP A 238 -14.40 5.42 -4.44
N ARG A 239 -13.70 6.55 -4.26
CA ARG A 239 -12.81 7.11 -5.27
C ARG A 239 -11.74 6.12 -5.73
N ASP A 240 -11.05 5.45 -4.80
CA ASP A 240 -9.94 4.56 -5.17
C ASP A 240 -10.47 3.30 -5.87
N ALA A 241 -11.63 2.81 -5.44
CA ALA A 241 -12.30 1.70 -6.11
C ALA A 241 -12.68 2.06 -7.55
N ARG A 242 -13.18 3.27 -7.79
CA ARG A 242 -13.52 3.78 -9.13
C ARG A 242 -12.29 3.94 -10.02
N LEU A 243 -11.17 4.44 -9.49
CA LEU A 243 -9.90 4.50 -10.23
C LEU A 243 -9.42 3.09 -10.64
N LEU A 244 -9.44 2.13 -9.72
CA LEU A 244 -9.10 0.74 -10.04
C LEU A 244 -10.12 0.09 -11.01
N GLN A 245 -11.39 0.44 -10.91
CA GLN A 245 -12.43 -0.03 -11.82
C GLN A 245 -12.19 0.48 -13.24
N ALA A 246 -11.79 1.75 -13.40
CA ALA A 246 -11.41 2.30 -14.69
C ALA A 246 -10.17 1.60 -15.27
N ALA A 247 -9.16 1.32 -14.44
CA ALA A 247 -7.99 0.55 -14.86
C ALA A 247 -8.38 -0.88 -15.31
N ALA A 248 -9.22 -1.57 -14.54
CA ALA A 248 -9.71 -2.90 -14.85
C ALA A 248 -10.55 -2.94 -16.13
N LEU A 249 -11.47 -1.99 -16.33
CA LEU A 249 -12.24 -1.86 -17.57
C LEU A 249 -11.34 -1.59 -18.78
N THR A 250 -10.26 -0.84 -18.60
CA THR A 250 -9.30 -0.58 -19.68
C THR A 250 -8.57 -1.85 -20.08
N ALA A 251 -8.06 -2.62 -19.10
CA ALA A 251 -7.43 -3.92 -19.32
C ALA A 251 -8.38 -4.95 -19.93
N ASP A 252 -9.66 -4.92 -19.55
CA ASP A 252 -10.75 -5.75 -20.08
C ASP A 252 -11.26 -5.30 -21.48
N GLY A 253 -10.56 -4.38 -22.16
CA GLY A 253 -10.94 -3.93 -23.51
C GLY A 253 -12.22 -3.08 -23.57
N LYS A 254 -12.63 -2.47 -22.47
CA LYS A 254 -13.82 -1.59 -22.34
C LYS A 254 -13.45 -0.12 -22.08
N PRO A 255 -12.61 0.52 -22.92
CA PRO A 255 -12.04 1.84 -22.63
C PRO A 255 -13.12 2.95 -22.57
N TRP A 256 -14.21 2.83 -23.32
CA TRP A 256 -15.32 3.80 -23.23
C TRP A 256 -16.06 3.76 -21.90
N GLN A 257 -16.14 2.60 -21.24
CA GLN A 257 -16.71 2.49 -19.90
C GLN A 257 -15.76 3.08 -18.86
N ALA A 258 -14.45 2.81 -18.99
CA ALA A 258 -13.42 3.42 -18.16
C ALA A 258 -13.46 4.95 -18.27
N GLN A 259 -13.59 5.49 -19.48
CA GLN A 259 -13.67 6.93 -19.73
C GLN A 259 -14.83 7.57 -18.98
N ARG A 260 -16.01 6.93 -18.98
CA ARG A 260 -17.19 7.44 -18.26
C ARG A 260 -16.94 7.55 -16.76
N ILE A 261 -16.26 6.57 -16.16
CA ILE A 261 -15.92 6.58 -14.74
C ILE A 261 -14.94 7.72 -14.42
N LEU A 262 -13.89 7.86 -15.24
CA LEU A 262 -12.86 8.88 -15.06
C LEU A 262 -13.40 10.30 -15.26
N ASN A 263 -14.22 10.52 -16.30
CA ASN A 263 -14.89 11.80 -16.50
C ASN A 263 -15.75 12.17 -15.30
N ALA A 264 -16.54 11.24 -14.77
CA ALA A 264 -17.35 11.50 -13.59
C ALA A 264 -16.50 11.86 -12.35
N LEU A 265 -15.34 11.21 -12.16
CA LEU A 265 -14.41 11.58 -11.09
C LEU A 265 -13.86 13.01 -11.27
N VAL A 266 -13.51 13.39 -12.49
CA VAL A 266 -13.01 14.74 -12.81
C VAL A 266 -14.12 15.80 -12.67
N ASP A 267 -15.36 15.48 -13.06
CA ASP A 267 -16.51 16.37 -12.92
C ASP A 267 -16.88 16.59 -11.45
N GLU A 268 -16.85 15.54 -10.63
CA GLU A 268 -17.09 15.59 -9.19
C GLU A 268 -15.98 16.33 -8.44
N ASN A 269 -14.72 16.14 -8.86
CA ASN A 269 -13.56 16.80 -8.29
C ASN A 269 -12.55 17.20 -9.38
N PRO A 270 -12.63 18.44 -9.90
CA PRO A 270 -11.70 18.93 -10.92
C PRO A 270 -10.23 18.98 -10.47
N GLY A 271 -9.96 18.92 -9.16
CA GLY A 271 -8.61 18.85 -8.59
C GLY A 271 -8.05 17.44 -8.45
N ASP A 272 -8.77 16.41 -8.92
CA ASP A 272 -8.32 15.02 -8.84
C ASP A 272 -7.18 14.73 -9.83
N VAL A 273 -5.94 14.89 -9.35
CA VAL A 273 -4.73 14.68 -10.15
C VAL A 273 -4.61 13.26 -10.72
N LEU A 274 -5.05 12.23 -9.97
CA LEU A 274 -4.90 10.85 -10.45
C LEU A 274 -5.94 10.54 -11.52
N ALA A 275 -7.18 10.98 -11.35
CA ALA A 275 -8.22 10.80 -12.37
C ALA A 275 -7.85 11.47 -13.69
N ARG A 276 -7.28 12.69 -13.63
CA ARG A 276 -6.79 13.40 -14.84
C ARG A 276 -5.64 12.68 -15.52
N PHE A 277 -4.65 12.23 -14.74
CA PHE A 277 -3.54 11.46 -15.30
C PHE A 277 -4.04 10.19 -15.99
N ASP A 278 -4.85 9.39 -15.30
CA ASP A 278 -5.39 8.13 -15.81
C ASP A 278 -6.28 8.35 -17.05
N LEU A 279 -7.06 9.44 -17.09
CA LEU A 279 -7.87 9.83 -18.26
C LEU A 279 -7.00 10.22 -19.46
N GLY A 280 -5.91 10.96 -19.22
CA GLY A 280 -4.92 11.27 -20.25
C GLY A 280 -4.31 10.01 -20.86
N LEU A 281 -4.01 9.00 -20.03
CA LEU A 281 -3.44 7.73 -20.49
C LEU A 281 -4.43 6.93 -21.32
N LEU A 282 -5.67 6.89 -20.86
CA LEU A 282 -6.76 6.21 -21.55
C LEU A 282 -7.01 6.84 -22.94
N ALA A 283 -7.09 8.18 -22.98
CA ALA A 283 -7.29 8.93 -24.21
C ALA A 283 -6.17 8.68 -25.23
N LEU A 284 -4.92 8.70 -24.76
CA LEU A 284 -3.74 8.50 -25.60
C LEU A 284 -3.62 7.07 -26.14
N ASN A 285 -3.71 6.07 -25.26
CA ASN A 285 -3.29 4.71 -25.59
C ASN A 285 -4.44 3.81 -26.08
N TYR A 286 -5.70 4.15 -25.78
CA TYR A 286 -6.83 3.25 -26.04
C TYR A 286 -7.97 3.88 -26.83
N LEU A 287 -8.09 5.21 -26.84
CA LEU A 287 -9.18 5.91 -27.53
C LEU A 287 -8.74 6.64 -28.81
N ASP A 288 -7.43 6.74 -29.06
CA ASP A 288 -6.86 7.53 -30.17
C ASP A 288 -7.34 9.00 -30.15
N ARG A 289 -7.33 9.60 -28.96
CA ARG A 289 -7.77 10.97 -28.69
C ARG A 289 -6.62 11.83 -28.14
N PRO A 290 -5.63 12.18 -29.00
CA PRO A 290 -4.46 12.95 -28.57
C PRO A 290 -4.82 14.35 -28.05
N ASP A 291 -5.92 14.93 -28.54
CA ASP A 291 -6.48 16.21 -28.10
C ASP A 291 -6.88 16.17 -26.61
N ILE A 292 -7.67 15.15 -26.22
CA ILE A 292 -8.09 14.94 -24.84
C ILE A 292 -6.88 14.58 -23.98
N ALA A 293 -5.97 13.76 -24.50
CA ALA A 293 -4.77 13.36 -23.77
C ALA A 293 -3.90 14.58 -23.41
N GLU A 294 -3.66 15.49 -24.36
CA GLU A 294 -2.90 16.71 -24.12
C GLU A 294 -3.56 17.57 -23.03
N GLU A 295 -4.86 17.86 -23.16
CA GLU A 295 -5.61 18.67 -22.19
C GLU A 295 -5.51 18.12 -20.77
N GLN A 296 -5.75 16.81 -20.59
CA GLN A 296 -5.78 16.20 -19.25
C GLN A 296 -4.38 16.08 -18.63
N LEU A 297 -3.36 15.80 -19.43
CA LEU A 297 -1.98 15.71 -18.94
C LEU A 297 -1.40 17.09 -18.58
N ASP A 298 -1.74 18.14 -19.34
CA ASP A 298 -1.37 19.51 -18.99
C ASP A 298 -1.97 19.93 -17.65
N GLU A 299 -3.27 19.67 -17.47
CA GLU A 299 -3.97 20.02 -16.25
C GLU A 299 -3.47 19.22 -15.04
N PHE A 300 -3.11 17.94 -15.24
CA PHE A 300 -2.39 17.14 -14.24
C PHE A 300 -1.08 17.80 -13.79
N LEU A 301 -0.24 18.25 -14.73
CA LEU A 301 1.03 18.92 -14.41
C LEU A 301 0.79 20.28 -13.72
N ARG A 302 -0.20 21.04 -14.17
CA ARG A 302 -0.59 22.32 -13.57
C ARG A 302 -1.00 22.14 -12.10
N LEU A 303 -1.78 21.11 -11.79
CA LEU A 303 -2.19 20.78 -10.42
C LEU A 303 -1.00 20.31 -9.57
N ALA A 304 -0.10 19.50 -10.14
CA ALA A 304 1.14 19.09 -9.48
C ALA A 304 2.02 20.30 -9.11
N ASP A 305 2.18 21.26 -10.02
CA ASP A 305 2.92 22.50 -9.78
C ASP A 305 2.24 23.43 -8.76
N ALA A 306 0.91 23.32 -8.63
CA ALA A 306 0.14 23.99 -7.58
C ALA A 306 0.25 23.31 -6.20
N GLY A 307 1.06 22.25 -6.07
CA GLY A 307 1.35 21.58 -4.81
C GLY A 307 0.57 20.30 -4.54
N ALA A 308 -0.18 19.78 -5.52
CA ALA A 308 -0.79 18.46 -5.39
C ALA A 308 0.30 17.37 -5.33
N GLU A 309 0.16 16.44 -4.38
CA GLU A 309 1.12 15.33 -4.23
C GLU A 309 0.98 14.34 -5.39
N VAL A 310 2.03 14.20 -6.19
CA VAL A 310 2.09 13.26 -7.31
C VAL A 310 3.39 12.44 -7.27
N PRO A 311 3.34 11.13 -7.58
CA PRO A 311 4.55 10.34 -7.75
C PRO A 311 5.44 10.91 -8.86
N LEU A 312 6.74 11.09 -8.59
CA LEU A 312 7.71 11.66 -9.54
C LEU A 312 7.71 10.91 -10.89
N ASN A 313 7.57 9.58 -10.87
CA ASN A 313 7.51 8.78 -12.08
C ASN A 313 6.32 9.17 -12.97
N ARG A 314 5.13 9.41 -12.40
CA ARG A 314 3.95 9.86 -13.16
C ARG A 314 4.17 11.26 -13.75
N ARG A 315 4.78 12.17 -12.99
CA ARG A 315 5.12 13.52 -13.46
C ARG A 315 6.03 13.48 -14.70
N VAL A 316 7.17 12.79 -14.60
CA VAL A 316 8.12 12.64 -15.71
C VAL A 316 7.45 11.98 -16.92
N GLN A 317 6.60 10.98 -16.68
CA GLN A 317 5.87 10.30 -17.75
C GLN A 317 4.91 11.24 -18.50
N ALA A 318 4.15 12.07 -17.78
CA ALA A 318 3.27 13.08 -18.38
C ALA A 318 4.05 14.11 -19.20
N GLU A 319 5.17 14.62 -18.68
CA GLU A 319 6.05 15.55 -19.39
C GLU A 319 6.57 14.96 -20.71
N LEU A 320 7.01 13.69 -20.69
CA LEU A 320 7.49 12.98 -21.88
C LEU A 320 6.38 12.78 -22.93
N TRP A 321 5.18 12.42 -22.51
CA TRP A 321 4.05 12.25 -23.43
C TRP A 321 3.59 13.58 -24.05
N LEU A 322 3.49 14.65 -23.27
CA LEU A 322 3.18 15.98 -23.79
C LEU A 322 4.24 16.46 -24.79
N ALA A 323 5.52 16.25 -24.47
CA ALA A 323 6.61 16.57 -25.40
C ALA A 323 6.51 15.78 -26.71
N ARG A 324 5.93 14.58 -26.71
CA ARG A 324 5.67 13.78 -27.92
C ARG A 324 4.44 14.28 -28.68
N LEU A 325 3.34 14.55 -27.99
CA LEU A 325 2.08 15.03 -28.59
C LEU A 325 2.25 16.36 -29.31
N ARG A 326 3.08 17.24 -28.75
CA ARG A 326 3.36 18.58 -29.29
C ARG A 326 4.42 18.62 -30.38
N ARG A 327 5.09 17.49 -30.66
CA ARG A 327 6.04 17.47 -31.77
C ARG A 327 5.25 17.57 -33.08
N PRO A 328 5.63 18.48 -33.99
CA PRO A 328 5.03 18.49 -35.31
C PRO A 328 5.27 17.12 -35.98
N PRO A 329 4.32 16.63 -36.79
CA PRO A 329 4.52 15.40 -37.55
C PRO A 329 5.80 15.53 -38.37
N ALA A 330 6.65 14.49 -38.33
CA ALA A 330 7.84 14.46 -39.18
C ALA A 330 7.40 14.59 -40.64
N PRO A 331 8.09 15.43 -41.45
CA PRO A 331 7.71 15.71 -42.83
C PRO A 331 7.76 14.48 -43.75
#